data_AF-A0A838G734-F1
#
_entry.id   AF-A0A838G734-F1
#
_cell.length_a   1.000
_cell.length_b   1.000
_cell.length_c   1.000
_cell.angle_alpha   90.00
_cell.angle_beta   90.00
_cell.angle_gamma   90.00
#
_symmetry.space_group_name_H-M   'P 1'
#
loop_
_entity.id
_entity.type
_entity.pdbx_description
1 polymer ?
#
loop_
_entity_poly.entity_id
_entity_poly.type
_entity_poly.pdbx_seq_one_letter_code
_entity_poly.pdbx_strand_id
1 'polypeptide(L)'
;MGVLVSRLGGEHIPASAELWRSANLARRQAVGLDTIEEAAPALDRPGAFGVGVFDGDVLVSAGVAMPARADDGRSEHNIPGLAHISTVATRPNRWGEHLAAIALQAVMSQARRRGFARCQLWTFASNPGARRLYEREGFQLSSRTRSHERQGEQMVHYLQELTAPAAISRPAARIVCLDDRDRVLLMHWRDPVDGHQLWEPPGGGLEADEAPREAALREWVEETGLPAPELIGEPTTVARDVFWNGGRLVTDEVFFLARMPSARTLEPTGFTQIESQSYLGHAWVGRSELVDLEAAGDPVEPDLPPVLHRLGA
;
A
#
# COMPACT_ATOMS: atom_id res chain seq x y z
N MET A 1 3.16 21.30 -4.82
CA MET A 1 3.89 20.11 -5.30
C MET A 1 3.54 18.97 -4.37
N GLY A 2 2.83 17.95 -4.87
CA GLY A 2 2.36 16.83 -4.07
C GLY A 2 3.47 15.81 -3.84
N VAL A 3 3.46 15.16 -2.67
CA VAL A 3 4.33 14.01 -2.40
C VAL A 3 3.67 12.73 -2.91
N LEU A 4 4.46 11.74 -3.29
CA LEU A 4 4.02 10.43 -3.72
C LEU A 4 4.27 9.38 -2.63
N VAL A 5 3.29 8.53 -2.34
CA VAL A 5 3.45 7.37 -1.45
C VAL A 5 3.69 6.11 -2.28
N SER A 6 4.71 5.33 -1.95
CA SER A 6 5.02 4.07 -2.66
C SER A 6 5.67 3.03 -1.75
N ARG A 7 5.49 1.75 -2.08
CA ARG A 7 6.19 0.63 -1.42
C ARG A 7 7.71 0.77 -1.54
N LEU A 8 8.44 0.39 -0.49
CA LEU A 8 9.89 0.30 -0.52
C LEU A 8 10.34 -1.14 -0.81
N GLY A 9 11.07 -1.34 -1.91
CA GLY A 9 11.78 -2.57 -2.26
C GLY A 9 13.29 -2.53 -1.95
N GLY A 10 14.01 -3.59 -2.33
CA GLY A 10 15.45 -3.74 -2.07
C GLY A 10 16.30 -2.63 -2.70
N GLU A 11 15.88 -2.11 -3.85
CA GLU A 11 16.46 -0.97 -4.54
C GLU A 11 16.46 0.32 -3.69
N HIS A 12 15.55 0.43 -2.72
CA HIS A 12 15.42 1.58 -1.84
C HIS A 12 16.25 1.48 -0.55
N ILE A 13 16.94 0.36 -0.31
CA ILE A 13 17.74 0.15 0.90
C ILE A 13 18.77 1.27 1.13
N PRO A 14 19.57 1.70 0.12
CA PRO A 14 20.54 2.78 0.31
C PRO A 14 19.90 4.11 0.70
N ALA A 15 18.80 4.49 0.02
CA ALA A 15 18.08 5.73 0.29
C ALA A 15 17.42 5.72 1.67
N SER A 16 16.86 4.59 2.09
CA SER A 16 16.28 4.40 3.43
C SER A 16 17.34 4.54 4.54
N ALA A 17 18.54 3.97 4.31
CA ALA A 17 19.66 4.09 5.24
C ALA A 17 20.15 5.54 5.38
N GLU A 18 20.27 6.27 4.27
CA GLU A 18 20.65 7.69 4.26
C GLU A 18 19.60 8.57 4.97
N LEU A 19 18.31 8.34 4.69
CA LEU A 19 17.22 9.03 5.37
C LEU A 19 17.26 8.82 6.89
N TRP A 20 17.43 7.57 7.33
CA TRP A 20 17.54 7.26 8.75
C TRP A 20 18.76 7.93 9.39
N ARG A 21 19.92 7.87 8.71
CA ARG A 21 21.18 8.47 9.19
C ARG A 21 21.04 9.99 9.34
N SER A 22 20.53 10.68 8.32
CA SER A 22 20.34 12.13 8.33
C SER A 22 19.35 12.59 9.40
N ALA A 23 18.21 11.91 9.53
CA ALA A 23 17.20 12.22 10.54
C ALA A 23 17.73 12.02 11.97
N ASN A 24 18.46 10.93 12.21
CA ASN A 24 19.06 10.70 13.51
C ASN A 24 20.19 11.71 13.79
N LEU A 25 20.99 12.10 12.80
CA LEU A 25 22.16 12.95 13.02
C LEU A 25 21.74 14.33 13.49
N ALA A 26 20.79 14.92 12.77
CA ALA A 26 20.21 16.20 13.14
C ALA A 26 19.57 16.16 14.54
N ARG A 27 18.85 15.07 14.85
CA ARG A 27 18.24 14.88 16.18
C ARG A 27 19.30 14.78 17.28
N ARG A 28 20.39 14.05 17.02
CA ARG A 28 21.46 13.82 18.01
C ARG A 28 22.29 15.06 18.27
N GLN A 29 22.63 15.81 17.22
CA GLN A 29 23.28 17.11 17.34
C GLN A 29 22.43 18.06 18.20
N ALA A 30 21.10 18.04 18.05
CA ALA A 30 20.19 18.85 18.87
C ALA A 30 20.18 18.48 20.36
N VAL A 31 20.64 17.28 20.74
CA VAL A 31 20.79 16.85 22.14
C VAL A 31 22.26 16.76 22.59
N GLY A 32 23.19 17.34 21.81
CA GLY A 32 24.62 17.38 22.14
C GLY A 32 25.35 16.04 21.94
N LEU A 33 24.87 15.19 21.05
CA LEU A 33 25.49 13.92 20.67
C LEU A 33 25.94 13.97 19.21
N ASP A 34 27.25 13.80 18.97
CA ASP A 34 27.82 14.05 17.63
C ASP A 34 27.95 12.81 16.74
N THR A 35 27.59 11.61 17.23
CA THR A 35 27.84 10.35 16.53
C THR A 35 26.62 9.44 16.40
N ILE A 36 26.56 8.76 15.26
CA ILE A 36 25.62 7.68 14.96
C ILE A 36 26.42 6.48 14.49
N GLU A 37 26.23 5.36 15.17
CA GLU A 37 26.68 4.08 14.66
C GLU A 37 25.79 3.63 13.49
N GLU A 38 26.41 3.05 12.47
CA GLU A 38 25.70 2.46 11.35
C GLU A 38 24.97 1.18 11.79
N ALA A 39 23.64 1.18 11.69
CA ALA A 39 22.83 -0.01 11.85
C ALA A 39 22.46 -0.56 10.48
N ALA A 40 22.35 -1.90 10.37
CA ALA A 40 21.81 -2.54 9.18
C ALA A 40 20.42 -1.93 8.86
N PRO A 41 20.16 -1.54 7.60
CA PRO A 41 18.90 -0.92 7.21
C PRO A 41 17.72 -1.78 7.63
N ALA A 42 16.71 -1.17 8.26
CA ALA A 42 15.56 -1.91 8.74
C ALA A 42 14.83 -2.69 7.63
N LEU A 43 14.87 -2.15 6.40
CA LEU A 43 14.24 -2.73 5.22
C LEU A 43 14.88 -4.04 4.75
N ASP A 44 16.15 -4.27 5.11
CA ASP A 44 16.90 -5.49 4.75
C ASP A 44 16.59 -6.68 5.68
N ARG A 45 15.80 -6.46 6.74
CA ARG A 45 15.51 -7.50 7.73
C ARG A 45 14.46 -8.48 7.21
N PRO A 46 14.56 -9.77 7.56
CA PRO A 46 13.58 -10.77 7.14
C PRO A 46 12.14 -10.39 7.51
N GLY A 47 11.26 -10.39 6.51
CA GLY A 47 9.85 -10.03 6.67
C GLY A 47 9.59 -8.53 6.84
N ALA A 48 10.61 -7.67 6.68
CA ALA A 48 10.41 -6.24 6.69
C ALA A 48 9.57 -5.78 5.49
N PHE A 49 8.77 -4.75 5.72
CA PHE A 49 8.01 -4.05 4.70
C PHE A 49 8.05 -2.56 5.01
N GLY A 50 8.12 -1.74 3.97
CA GLY A 50 8.26 -0.31 4.13
C GLY A 50 7.44 0.48 3.13
N VAL A 51 7.12 1.70 3.50
CA VAL A 51 6.50 2.71 2.64
C VAL A 51 7.36 3.97 2.66
N GLY A 52 7.59 4.51 1.48
CA GLY A 52 8.29 5.77 1.25
C GLY A 52 7.33 6.86 0.85
N VAL A 53 7.64 8.08 1.27
CA VAL A 53 7.05 9.32 0.79
C VAL A 53 8.12 10.03 -0.02
N PHE A 54 7.81 10.31 -1.27
CA PHE A 54 8.72 10.82 -2.28
C PHE A 54 8.33 12.22 -2.73
N ASP A 55 9.31 13.07 -2.95
CA ASP A 55 9.16 14.36 -3.63
C ASP A 55 10.02 14.30 -4.91
N GLY A 56 9.37 14.13 -6.05
CA GLY A 56 10.03 13.59 -7.25
C GLY A 56 10.62 12.22 -6.95
N ASP A 57 11.90 12.02 -7.28
CA ASP A 57 12.63 10.77 -7.02
C ASP A 57 13.28 10.73 -5.63
N VAL A 58 13.11 11.79 -4.82
CA VAL A 58 13.79 11.91 -3.52
C VAL A 58 12.92 11.31 -2.42
N LEU A 59 13.43 10.28 -1.74
CA LEU A 59 12.84 9.76 -0.51
C LEU A 59 12.96 10.81 0.61
N VAL A 60 11.82 11.41 1.00
CA VAL A 60 11.75 12.48 2.00
C VAL A 60 11.23 12.01 3.35
N SER A 61 10.44 10.93 3.40
CA SER A 61 9.99 10.28 4.62
C SER A 61 9.81 8.78 4.39
N ALA A 62 9.94 7.97 5.43
CA ALA A 62 9.73 6.52 5.34
C ALA A 62 9.24 5.92 6.66
N GLY A 63 8.39 4.92 6.55
CA GLY A 63 7.99 4.03 7.63
C GLY A 63 8.40 2.61 7.28
N VAL A 64 9.06 1.90 8.20
CA VAL A 64 9.46 0.50 8.02
C VAL A 64 9.00 -0.30 9.22
N ALA A 65 8.34 -1.41 8.96
CA ALA A 65 7.88 -2.37 9.94
C ALA A 65 8.30 -3.79 9.58
N MET A 66 8.18 -4.71 10.54
CA MET A 66 8.50 -6.13 10.40
C MET A 66 7.69 -6.92 11.43
N PRO A 67 7.55 -8.26 11.31
CA PRO A 67 7.06 -9.09 12.40
C PRO A 67 7.82 -8.79 13.71
N ALA A 68 7.08 -8.49 14.78
CA ALA A 68 7.70 -8.28 16.08
C ALA A 68 8.24 -9.61 16.60
N ARG A 69 9.46 -9.61 17.10
CA ARG A 69 10.08 -10.78 17.72
C ARG A 69 9.94 -10.74 19.24
N ALA A 70 9.85 -11.91 19.86
CA ALA A 70 9.84 -12.07 21.32
C ALA A 70 11.15 -11.54 21.96
N ASP A 71 11.12 -11.37 23.28
CA ASP A 71 12.24 -10.85 24.07
C ASP A 71 12.79 -9.51 23.55
N ASP A 72 11.88 -8.64 23.13
CA ASP A 72 12.18 -7.29 22.63
C ASP A 72 13.11 -7.24 21.42
N GLY A 73 13.00 -8.26 20.56
CA GLY A 73 13.82 -8.38 19.36
C GLY A 73 14.98 -9.35 19.48
N ARG A 74 15.25 -9.89 20.68
CA ARG A 74 16.37 -10.82 20.93
C ARG A 74 16.07 -12.27 20.58
N SER A 75 14.79 -12.65 20.57
CA SER A 75 14.37 -13.99 20.13
C SER A 75 14.31 -14.07 18.60
N GLU A 76 14.47 -15.25 18.04
CA GLU A 76 14.17 -15.53 16.63
C GLU A 76 12.67 -15.75 16.37
N HIS A 77 11.88 -15.95 17.43
CA HIS A 77 10.46 -16.24 17.34
C HIS A 77 9.62 -14.97 17.18
N ASN A 78 8.76 -14.95 16.17
CA ASN A 78 7.79 -13.87 15.97
C ASN A 78 6.64 -13.98 16.97
N ILE A 79 6.13 -12.84 17.42
CA ILE A 79 4.89 -12.73 18.19
C ILE A 79 3.72 -12.69 17.18
N PRO A 80 2.81 -13.67 17.20
CA PRO A 80 1.70 -13.72 16.25
C PRO A 80 0.85 -12.43 16.26
N GLY A 81 0.55 -11.95 15.05
CA GLY A 81 -0.31 -10.78 14.83
C GLY A 81 0.25 -9.44 15.30
N LEU A 82 1.54 -9.35 15.66
CA LEU A 82 2.17 -8.11 16.11
C LEU A 82 3.26 -7.65 15.13
N ALA A 83 3.09 -6.45 14.55
CA ALA A 83 4.12 -5.78 13.78
C ALA A 83 4.95 -4.86 14.68
N HIS A 84 6.26 -4.81 14.47
CA HIS A 84 7.16 -3.84 15.06
C HIS A 84 7.52 -2.78 14.02
N ILE A 85 7.14 -1.53 14.26
CA ILE A 85 7.60 -0.38 13.48
C ILE A 85 8.99 -0.04 13.99
N SER A 86 10.00 -0.39 13.19
CA SER A 86 11.41 -0.22 13.53
C SER A 86 11.93 1.16 13.18
N THR A 87 11.30 1.84 12.22
CA THR A 87 11.78 3.13 11.72
C THR A 87 10.62 3.98 11.24
N VAL A 88 10.58 5.21 11.71
CA VAL A 88 9.89 6.33 11.06
C VAL A 88 10.92 7.45 10.97
N ALA A 89 11.26 7.86 9.76
CA ALA A 89 12.29 8.87 9.52
C ALA A 89 11.80 9.87 8.48
N THR A 90 12.14 11.14 8.67
CA THR A 90 11.83 12.23 7.74
C THR A 90 13.06 13.10 7.63
N ARG A 91 13.38 13.57 6.41
CA ARG A 91 14.52 14.46 6.18
C ARG A 91 14.40 15.70 7.07
N PRO A 92 15.48 16.14 7.76
CA PRO A 92 15.41 17.26 8.71
C PRO A 92 14.87 18.56 8.13
N ASN A 93 15.20 18.87 6.87
CA ASN A 93 14.71 20.06 6.17
C ASN A 93 13.22 20.00 5.79
N ARG A 94 12.53 18.88 6.05
CA ARG A 94 11.10 18.67 5.79
C ARG A 94 10.30 18.39 7.06
N TRP A 95 10.90 18.59 8.24
CA TRP A 95 10.20 18.44 9.51
C TRP A 95 9.10 19.50 9.65
N GLY A 96 7.97 19.11 10.26
CA GLY A 96 6.79 19.98 10.40
C GLY A 96 5.78 19.87 9.25
N GLU A 97 6.13 19.21 8.15
CA GLU A 97 5.25 19.04 6.98
C GLU A 97 4.33 17.82 7.06
N HIS A 98 4.15 17.22 8.24
CA HIS A 98 3.31 16.03 8.48
C HIS A 98 3.74 14.73 7.74
N LEU A 99 4.85 14.73 7.00
CA LEU A 99 5.34 13.57 6.24
C LEU A 99 5.62 12.32 7.10
N ALA A 100 5.99 12.50 8.37
CA ALA A 100 6.18 11.38 9.30
C ALA A 100 4.84 10.70 9.65
N ALA A 101 3.75 11.47 9.74
CA ALA A 101 2.41 10.95 9.99
C ALA A 101 1.91 10.17 8.76
N ILE A 102 2.10 10.72 7.56
CA ILE A 102 1.78 10.02 6.29
C ILE A 102 2.51 8.67 6.24
N ALA A 103 3.83 8.67 6.43
CA ALA A 103 4.62 7.44 6.38
C ALA A 103 4.22 6.42 7.47
N LEU A 104 3.89 6.88 8.68
CA LEU A 104 3.44 6.04 9.78
C LEU A 104 2.07 5.42 9.50
N GLN A 105 1.10 6.22 9.07
CA GLN A 105 -0.24 5.74 8.71
C GLN A 105 -0.18 4.75 7.53
N ALA A 106 0.64 5.04 6.53
CA ALA A 106 0.85 4.18 5.38
C ALA A 106 1.44 2.81 5.74
N VAL A 107 2.51 2.77 6.56
CA VAL A 107 3.08 1.49 7.00
C VAL A 107 2.12 0.71 7.91
N MET A 108 1.29 1.40 8.70
CA MET A 108 0.24 0.76 9.48
C MET A 108 -0.89 0.21 8.60
N SER A 109 -1.23 0.88 7.49
CA SER A 109 -2.16 0.36 6.49
C SER A 109 -1.62 -0.92 5.84
N GLN A 110 -0.35 -0.94 5.44
CA GLN A 110 0.34 -2.15 4.96
C GLN A 110 0.34 -3.28 6.02
N ALA A 111 0.47 -2.94 7.30
CA ALA A 111 0.40 -3.92 8.39
C ALA A 111 -1.01 -4.53 8.50
N ARG A 112 -2.08 -3.71 8.39
CA ARG A 112 -3.47 -4.21 8.38
C ARG A 112 -3.72 -5.16 7.22
N ARG A 113 -3.31 -4.81 6.00
CA ARG A 113 -3.44 -5.69 4.81
C ARG A 113 -2.75 -7.03 4.98
N ARG A 114 -1.61 -7.05 5.69
CA ARG A 114 -0.86 -8.28 6.03
C ARG A 114 -1.46 -9.08 7.19
N GLY A 115 -2.60 -8.66 7.73
CA GLY A 115 -3.28 -9.36 8.83
C GLY A 115 -2.66 -9.14 10.20
N PHE A 116 -1.80 -8.14 10.38
CA PHE A 116 -1.35 -7.77 11.72
C PHE A 116 -2.51 -7.15 12.50
N ALA A 117 -2.75 -7.65 13.71
CA ALA A 117 -3.77 -7.13 14.61
C ALA A 117 -3.27 -5.93 15.41
N ARG A 118 -1.95 -5.78 15.57
CA ARG A 118 -1.33 -4.76 16.42
C ARG A 118 -0.03 -4.24 15.82
N CYS A 119 0.30 -2.99 16.14
CA CYS A 119 1.61 -2.39 15.91
C CYS A 119 2.25 -1.98 17.24
N GLN A 120 3.54 -2.24 17.39
CA GLN A 120 4.36 -1.71 18.48
C GLN A 120 5.55 -0.91 17.96
N LEU A 121 6.07 -0.02 18.79
CA LEU A 121 7.33 0.65 18.55
C LEU A 121 8.06 0.99 19.85
N TRP A 122 9.36 1.21 19.71
CA TRP A 122 10.22 1.69 20.77
C TRP A 122 10.82 3.02 20.33
N THR A 123 10.76 4.03 21.19
CA THR A 123 11.38 5.33 20.92
C THR A 123 12.11 5.84 22.17
N PHE A 124 13.05 6.74 21.99
CA PHE A 124 13.77 7.34 23.12
C PHE A 124 12.84 8.20 23.96
N ALA A 125 12.93 8.10 25.28
CA ALA A 125 12.17 8.91 26.22
C ALA A 125 12.42 10.42 26.00
N SER A 126 13.64 10.76 25.59
CA SER A 126 14.17 12.08 25.26
C SER A 126 13.69 12.64 23.92
N ASN A 127 12.88 11.90 23.13
CA ASN A 127 12.42 12.31 21.81
C ASN A 127 10.94 12.78 21.85
N PRO A 128 10.66 14.01 22.33
CA PRO A 128 9.29 14.48 22.49
C PRO A 128 8.57 14.67 21.15
N GLY A 129 9.30 14.90 20.05
CA GLY A 129 8.72 15.02 18.71
C GLY A 129 8.10 13.70 18.23
N ALA A 130 8.86 12.60 18.33
CA ALA A 130 8.35 11.28 17.96
C ALA A 130 7.22 10.82 18.89
N ARG A 131 7.35 11.07 20.21
CA ARG A 131 6.30 10.72 21.18
C ARG A 131 4.97 11.41 20.88
N ARG A 132 4.98 12.72 20.61
CA ARG A 132 3.77 13.47 20.20
C ARG A 132 3.17 12.93 18.91
N LEU A 133 4.00 12.55 17.93
CA LEU A 133 3.54 11.91 16.70
C LEU A 133 2.78 10.62 17.03
N TYR A 134 3.41 9.69 17.75
CA TYR A 134 2.81 8.38 18.05
C TYR A 134 1.51 8.51 18.85
N GLU A 135 1.50 9.37 19.88
CA GLU A 135 0.31 9.62 20.70
C GLU A 135 -0.84 10.20 19.87
N ARG A 136 -0.54 11.11 18.93
CA ARG A 136 -1.55 11.67 18.02
C ARG A 136 -2.07 10.65 17.01
N GLU A 137 -1.22 9.74 16.53
CA GLU A 137 -1.64 8.66 15.62
C GLU A 137 -2.33 7.48 16.32
N GLY A 138 -2.56 7.60 17.65
CA GLY A 138 -3.36 6.65 18.42
C GLY A 138 -2.57 5.54 19.12
N PHE A 139 -1.23 5.63 19.15
CA PHE A 139 -0.43 4.74 19.97
C PHE A 139 -0.58 5.07 21.45
N GLN A 140 -0.70 4.03 22.26
CA GLN A 140 -0.75 4.13 23.72
C GLN A 140 0.62 3.81 24.32
N LEU A 141 1.09 4.70 25.20
CA LEU A 141 2.28 4.48 26.00
C LEU A 141 2.02 3.33 26.99
N SER A 142 2.88 2.32 26.98
CA SER A 142 2.82 1.23 27.96
C SER A 142 3.75 1.49 29.15
N SER A 143 3.66 0.66 30.19
CA SER A 143 4.59 0.67 31.32
C SER A 143 5.97 0.10 31.02
N ARG A 144 6.18 -0.49 29.82
CA ARG A 144 7.43 -1.15 29.47
C ARG A 144 8.50 -0.12 29.09
N THR A 145 9.69 -0.30 29.62
CA THR A 145 10.89 0.47 29.27
C THR A 145 12.06 -0.47 29.04
N ARG A 146 13.05 -0.03 28.27
CA ARG A 146 14.32 -0.74 28.10
C ARG A 146 15.46 0.26 27.92
N SER A 147 16.66 -0.11 28.33
CA SER A 147 17.87 0.66 28.00
C SER A 147 18.34 0.27 26.61
N HIS A 148 18.68 1.25 25.78
CA HIS A 148 19.30 0.98 24.49
C HIS A 148 20.69 0.37 24.71
N GLU A 149 20.87 -0.88 24.28
CA GLU A 149 22.00 -1.76 24.64
C GLU A 149 23.40 -1.13 24.41
N ARG A 150 23.51 -0.20 23.47
CA ARG A 150 24.79 0.45 23.12
C ARG A 150 25.02 1.84 23.73
N GLN A 151 23.99 2.49 24.27
CA GLN A 151 24.06 3.93 24.60
C GLN A 151 23.48 4.28 25.97
N GLY A 152 22.87 3.33 26.69
CA GLY A 152 22.29 3.56 28.02
C GLY A 152 21.06 4.46 28.04
N GLU A 153 20.67 5.04 26.90
CA GLU A 153 19.49 5.89 26.77
C GLU A 153 18.20 5.08 26.97
N GLN A 154 17.28 5.61 27.78
CA GLN A 154 16.01 4.96 28.08
C GLN A 154 15.06 5.03 26.88
N MET A 155 14.54 3.87 26.48
CA MET A 155 13.48 3.75 25.49
C MET A 155 12.15 3.43 26.18
N VAL A 156 11.08 4.03 25.65
CA VAL A 156 9.70 3.80 26.04
C VAL A 156 8.98 3.03 24.94
N HIS A 157 8.02 2.19 25.35
CA HIS A 157 7.27 1.32 24.45
C HIS A 157 5.86 1.83 24.21
N TYR A 158 5.47 1.88 22.94
CA TYR A 158 4.14 2.22 22.49
C TYR A 158 3.50 1.03 21.78
N LEU A 159 2.19 0.86 21.98
CA LEU A 159 1.37 -0.19 21.35
C LEU A 159 0.08 0.43 20.79
N GLN A 160 -0.37 -0.08 19.65
CA GLN A 160 -1.64 0.27 19.05
C GLN A 160 -2.33 -0.97 18.49
N GLU A 161 -3.62 -1.12 18.79
CA GLU A 161 -4.50 -2.08 18.12
C GLU A 161 -4.80 -1.57 16.70
N LEU A 162 -4.67 -2.45 15.72
CA LEU A 162 -5.03 -2.20 14.34
C LEU A 162 -6.45 -2.69 14.12
N THR A 163 -7.43 -1.85 14.45
CA THR A 163 -8.81 -2.10 14.02
C THR A 163 -8.89 -1.96 12.50
N ALA A 164 -9.59 -2.89 11.85
CA ALA A 164 -9.97 -2.71 10.46
C ALA A 164 -10.84 -1.44 10.34
N PRO A 165 -10.62 -0.59 9.32
CA PRO A 165 -11.55 0.49 9.04
C PRO A 165 -12.96 -0.08 8.81
N ALA A 166 -13.97 0.73 9.11
CA ALA A 166 -15.35 0.36 8.85
C ALA A 166 -15.51 -0.02 7.36
N ALA A 167 -16.21 -1.13 7.12
CA ALA A 167 -16.51 -1.56 5.76
C ALA A 167 -17.49 -0.57 5.11
N ILE A 168 -17.12 -0.07 3.94
CA ILE A 168 -17.99 0.75 3.10
C ILE A 168 -18.48 -0.13 1.97
N SER A 169 -19.79 -0.09 1.68
CA SER A 169 -20.34 -0.69 0.47
C SER A 169 -20.32 0.34 -0.64
N ARG A 170 -19.58 0.05 -1.70
CA ARG A 170 -19.55 0.82 -2.94
C ARG A 170 -19.67 -0.15 -4.11
N PRO A 171 -20.91 -0.49 -4.56
CA PRO A 171 -21.11 -1.36 -5.70
C PRO A 171 -20.28 -0.88 -6.88
N ALA A 172 -19.68 -1.82 -7.61
CA ALA A 172 -18.88 -1.53 -8.78
C ALA A 172 -19.20 -2.51 -9.91
N ALA A 173 -18.86 -2.13 -11.14
CA ALA A 173 -19.00 -2.99 -12.29
C ALA A 173 -17.75 -2.92 -13.16
N ARG A 174 -17.38 -4.07 -13.75
CA ARG A 174 -16.11 -4.25 -14.46
C ARG A 174 -16.29 -5.02 -15.76
N ILE A 175 -15.41 -4.78 -16.72
CA ILE A 175 -15.34 -5.52 -17.98
C ILE A 175 -14.08 -6.38 -17.99
N VAL A 176 -14.27 -7.70 -18.02
CA VAL A 176 -13.22 -8.65 -18.38
C VAL A 176 -13.17 -8.71 -19.90
N CYS A 177 -12.23 -7.99 -20.50
CA CYS A 177 -12.04 -8.00 -21.95
C CYS A 177 -10.95 -8.98 -22.34
N LEU A 178 -11.27 -9.90 -23.26
CA LEU A 178 -10.32 -10.85 -23.83
C LEU A 178 -9.89 -10.44 -25.23
N ASP A 179 -8.61 -10.61 -25.53
CA ASP A 179 -8.13 -10.45 -26.90
C ASP A 179 -8.28 -11.71 -27.77
N ASP A 180 -7.78 -11.64 -29.00
CA ASP A 180 -7.72 -12.75 -29.97
C ASP A 180 -6.81 -13.90 -29.53
N ARG A 181 -6.05 -13.73 -28.44
CA ARG A 181 -5.16 -14.73 -27.81
C ARG A 181 -5.61 -15.12 -26.41
N ASP A 182 -6.84 -14.79 -26.03
CA ASP A 182 -7.42 -15.03 -24.71
C ASP A 182 -6.61 -14.42 -23.55
N ARG A 183 -5.94 -13.30 -23.81
CA ARG A 183 -5.33 -12.47 -22.76
C ARG A 183 -6.35 -11.48 -22.22
N VAL A 184 -6.31 -11.22 -20.93
CA VAL A 184 -7.20 -10.28 -20.24
C VAL A 184 -6.54 -8.89 -20.22
N LEU A 185 -7.30 -7.84 -20.54
CA LEU A 185 -6.87 -6.47 -20.30
C LEU A 185 -6.94 -6.16 -18.80
N LEU A 186 -5.81 -5.73 -18.22
CA LEU A 186 -5.70 -5.31 -16.83
C LEU A 186 -5.13 -3.91 -16.71
N MET A 187 -5.64 -3.17 -15.73
CA MET A 187 -5.20 -1.85 -15.31
C MET A 187 -4.35 -1.99 -14.05
N HIS A 188 -3.19 -1.34 -14.02
CA HIS A 188 -2.26 -1.38 -12.91
C HIS A 188 -2.44 -0.14 -12.03
N TRP A 189 -2.75 -0.36 -10.77
CA TRP A 189 -3.07 0.69 -9.82
C TRP A 189 -2.12 0.67 -8.63
N ARG A 190 -1.89 1.85 -8.07
CA ARG A 190 -1.21 2.07 -6.81
C ARG A 190 -2.15 2.79 -5.86
N ASP A 191 -2.39 2.20 -4.70
CA ASP A 191 -3.13 2.83 -3.61
C ASP A 191 -2.36 4.09 -3.14
N PRO A 192 -2.97 5.28 -3.19
CA PRO A 192 -2.29 6.54 -2.86
C PRO A 192 -1.99 6.69 -1.36
N VAL A 193 -2.61 5.88 -0.49
CA VAL A 193 -2.42 5.96 0.96
C VAL A 193 -1.24 5.13 1.42
N ASP A 194 -1.03 3.96 0.83
CA ASP A 194 -0.03 3.02 1.32
C ASP A 194 0.90 2.42 0.26
N GLY A 195 0.73 2.81 -1.00
CA GLY A 195 1.57 2.36 -2.10
C GLY A 195 1.40 0.89 -2.47
N HIS A 196 0.39 0.20 -1.94
CA HIS A 196 0.01 -1.14 -2.40
C HIS A 196 -0.33 -1.09 -3.88
N GLN A 197 0.14 -2.07 -4.65
CA GLN A 197 -0.12 -2.15 -6.07
C GLN A 197 -0.99 -3.37 -6.35
N LEU A 198 -1.91 -3.23 -7.30
CA LEU A 198 -2.77 -4.32 -7.75
C LEU A 198 -3.13 -4.15 -9.23
N TRP A 199 -3.40 -5.26 -9.88
CA TRP A 199 -3.94 -5.33 -11.23
C TRP A 199 -5.41 -5.73 -11.18
N GLU A 200 -6.25 -5.05 -11.95
CA GLU A 200 -7.68 -5.40 -12.03
C GLU A 200 -8.25 -5.11 -13.42
N PRO A 201 -9.34 -5.79 -13.82
CA PRO A 201 -10.05 -5.44 -15.05
C PRO A 201 -10.61 -4.01 -14.98
N PRO A 202 -10.69 -3.30 -16.13
CA PRO A 202 -11.27 -1.97 -16.18
C PRO A 202 -12.66 -1.91 -15.56
N GLY A 203 -12.93 -0.85 -14.81
CA GLY A 203 -14.21 -0.63 -14.15
C GLY A 203 -14.11 0.09 -12.81
N GLY A 204 -15.27 0.50 -12.31
CA GLY A 204 -15.35 1.41 -11.18
C GLY A 204 -16.72 1.40 -10.51
N GLY A 205 -16.86 2.31 -9.55
CA GLY A 205 -18.06 2.42 -8.73
C GLY A 205 -19.28 2.86 -9.53
N LEU A 206 -20.45 2.36 -9.16
CA LEU A 206 -21.72 2.85 -9.71
C LEU A 206 -22.00 4.26 -9.21
N GLU A 207 -22.50 5.11 -10.10
CA GLU A 207 -23.12 6.38 -9.73
C GLU A 207 -24.55 6.17 -9.19
N ALA A 208 -25.13 7.23 -8.63
CA ALA A 208 -26.50 7.17 -8.11
C ALA A 208 -27.49 6.82 -9.23
N ASP A 209 -28.29 5.78 -8.99
CA ASP A 209 -29.30 5.25 -9.93
C ASP A 209 -28.74 4.66 -11.25
N GLU A 210 -27.42 4.48 -11.36
CA GLU A 210 -26.77 3.91 -12.55
C GLU A 210 -26.90 2.38 -12.59
N ALA A 211 -27.27 1.82 -13.75
CA ALA A 211 -27.28 0.37 -13.89
C ALA A 211 -25.85 -0.18 -13.97
N PRO A 212 -25.55 -1.39 -13.43
CA PRO A 212 -24.20 -1.96 -13.49
C PRO A 212 -23.60 -2.03 -14.90
N ARG A 213 -24.45 -2.28 -15.91
CA ARG A 213 -24.03 -2.31 -17.31
C ARG A 213 -23.58 -0.95 -17.82
N GLU A 214 -24.26 0.12 -17.41
CA GLU A 214 -23.95 1.49 -17.80
C GLU A 214 -22.62 1.92 -17.15
N ALA A 215 -22.46 1.65 -15.85
CA ALA A 215 -21.23 1.89 -15.12
C ALA A 215 -20.02 1.21 -15.77
N ALA A 216 -20.12 -0.09 -16.08
CA ALA A 216 -19.02 -0.84 -16.70
C ALA A 216 -18.61 -0.26 -18.06
N LEU A 217 -19.56 0.21 -18.87
CA LEU A 217 -19.27 0.79 -20.19
C LEU A 217 -18.73 2.22 -20.09
N ARG A 218 -19.21 3.02 -19.13
CA ARG A 218 -18.68 4.37 -18.85
C ARG A 218 -17.22 4.29 -18.44
N GLU A 219 -16.94 3.51 -17.40
CA GLU A 219 -15.59 3.30 -16.87
C GLU A 219 -14.66 2.75 -17.96
N TRP A 220 -15.12 1.78 -18.75
CA TRP A 220 -14.36 1.30 -19.89
C TRP A 220 -13.90 2.42 -20.82
N VAL A 221 -14.80 3.31 -21.22
CA VAL A 221 -14.47 4.43 -22.11
C VAL A 221 -13.48 5.38 -21.44
N GLU A 222 -13.69 5.69 -20.17
CA GLU A 222 -12.84 6.60 -19.39
C GLU A 222 -11.41 6.06 -19.21
N GLU A 223 -11.30 4.81 -18.78
CA GLU A 223 -10.04 4.17 -18.42
C GLU A 223 -9.23 3.68 -19.62
N THR A 224 -9.90 3.33 -20.74
CA THR A 224 -9.23 2.79 -21.93
C THR A 224 -9.16 3.76 -23.10
N GLY A 225 -10.06 4.76 -23.15
CA GLY A 225 -10.26 5.62 -24.32
C GLY A 225 -10.89 4.92 -25.53
N LEU A 226 -11.26 3.64 -25.41
CA LEU A 226 -11.81 2.85 -26.50
C LEU A 226 -13.34 2.98 -26.55
N PRO A 227 -13.97 2.83 -27.73
CA PRO A 227 -15.43 2.74 -27.82
C PRO A 227 -15.97 1.61 -26.95
N ALA A 228 -17.16 1.84 -26.39
CA ALA A 228 -17.89 0.85 -25.60
C ALA A 228 -17.98 -0.50 -26.36
N PRO A 229 -17.53 -1.62 -25.76
CA PRO A 229 -17.52 -2.90 -26.42
C PRO A 229 -18.92 -3.53 -26.41
N GLU A 230 -19.12 -4.52 -27.28
CA GLU A 230 -20.25 -5.44 -27.15
C GLU A 230 -20.00 -6.39 -25.97
N LEU A 231 -20.98 -6.48 -25.07
CA LEU A 231 -20.93 -7.38 -23.92
C LEU A 231 -21.53 -8.73 -24.31
N ILE A 232 -20.88 -9.80 -23.88
CA ILE A 232 -21.14 -11.18 -24.30
C ILE A 232 -21.71 -11.96 -23.12
N GLY A 233 -22.81 -12.68 -23.37
CA GLY A 233 -23.39 -13.61 -22.39
C GLY A 233 -23.97 -12.91 -21.15
N GLU A 234 -24.17 -13.71 -20.10
CA GLU A 234 -24.70 -13.22 -18.83
C GLU A 234 -23.55 -12.74 -17.92
N PRO A 235 -23.74 -11.64 -17.17
CA PRO A 235 -22.76 -11.19 -16.20
C PRO A 235 -22.66 -12.14 -15.00
N THR A 236 -21.61 -11.98 -14.20
CA THR A 236 -21.46 -12.69 -12.92
C THR A 236 -21.15 -11.73 -11.78
N THR A 237 -21.64 -12.03 -10.58
CA THR A 237 -21.40 -11.22 -9.38
C THR A 237 -20.29 -11.82 -8.53
N VAL A 238 -19.35 -11.00 -8.07
CA VAL A 238 -18.24 -11.41 -7.21
C VAL A 238 -18.30 -10.60 -5.92
N ALA A 239 -18.36 -11.29 -4.78
CA ALA A 239 -18.19 -10.66 -3.49
C ALA A 239 -16.73 -10.21 -3.31
N ARG A 240 -16.53 -8.96 -2.93
CA ARG A 240 -15.22 -8.34 -2.71
C ARG A 240 -15.07 -7.90 -1.26
N ASP A 241 -13.86 -8.07 -0.76
CA ASP A 241 -13.40 -7.55 0.53
C ASP A 241 -11.97 -7.04 0.34
N VAL A 242 -11.87 -5.80 -0.12
CA VAL A 242 -10.62 -5.21 -0.59
C VAL A 242 -10.30 -3.93 0.18
N PHE A 243 -9.04 -3.56 0.20
CA PHE A 243 -8.62 -2.30 0.80
C PHE A 243 -8.25 -1.33 -0.32
N TRP A 244 -8.82 -0.13 -0.31
CA TRP A 244 -8.50 0.90 -1.30
C TRP A 244 -8.64 2.29 -0.70
N ASN A 245 -7.69 3.17 -1.01
CA ASN A 245 -7.66 4.55 -0.54
C ASN A 245 -7.79 4.66 1.00
N GLY A 246 -7.11 3.75 1.71
CA GLY A 246 -7.13 3.67 3.18
C GLY A 246 -8.44 3.12 3.79
N GLY A 247 -9.46 2.82 2.99
CA GLY A 247 -10.73 2.22 3.42
C GLY A 247 -10.79 0.71 3.14
N ARG A 248 -11.75 0.04 3.77
CA ARG A 248 -12.12 -1.35 3.45
C ARG A 248 -13.43 -1.32 2.67
N LEU A 249 -13.40 -1.79 1.43
CA LEU A 249 -14.54 -1.92 0.55
C LEU A 249 -15.06 -3.35 0.64
N VAL A 250 -16.28 -3.51 1.15
CA VAL A 250 -16.98 -4.79 1.16
C VAL A 250 -18.23 -4.64 0.32
N THR A 251 -18.22 -5.23 -0.86
CA THR A 251 -19.26 -4.99 -1.86
C THR A 251 -19.38 -6.16 -2.84
N ASP A 252 -20.53 -6.25 -3.49
CA ASP A 252 -20.73 -7.16 -4.62
C ASP A 252 -20.45 -6.39 -5.91
N GLU A 253 -19.50 -6.89 -6.69
CA GLU A 253 -19.14 -6.32 -7.99
C GLU A 253 -19.72 -7.15 -9.13
N VAL A 254 -20.20 -6.49 -10.19
CA VAL A 254 -20.74 -7.16 -11.38
C VAL A 254 -19.70 -7.16 -12.49
N PHE A 255 -19.37 -8.35 -12.99
CA PHE A 255 -18.41 -8.53 -14.07
C PHE A 255 -19.13 -8.89 -15.37
N PHE A 256 -18.74 -8.20 -16.44
CA PHE A 256 -19.20 -8.46 -17.80
C PHE A 256 -18.04 -9.00 -18.65
N LEU A 257 -18.36 -9.81 -19.66
CA LEU A 257 -17.39 -10.31 -20.63
C LEU A 257 -17.44 -9.48 -21.91
N ALA A 258 -16.28 -9.14 -22.47
CA ALA A 258 -16.15 -8.57 -23.80
C ALA A 258 -14.99 -9.24 -24.55
N ARG A 259 -14.98 -9.10 -25.88
CA ARG A 259 -13.85 -9.49 -26.72
C ARG A 259 -13.46 -8.37 -27.67
N MET A 260 -12.16 -8.17 -27.87
CA MET A 260 -11.67 -7.20 -28.85
C MET A 260 -10.30 -7.56 -29.43
N PRO A 261 -9.95 -7.10 -30.63
CA PRO A 261 -8.61 -7.34 -31.19
C PRO A 261 -7.50 -6.67 -30.35
N SER A 262 -6.36 -7.34 -30.16
CA SER A 262 -5.26 -6.81 -29.33
C SER A 262 -4.54 -5.58 -29.90
N ALA A 263 -4.78 -5.24 -31.18
CA ALA A 263 -4.04 -4.21 -31.92
C ALA A 263 -4.49 -2.77 -31.61
N ARG A 264 -5.22 -2.53 -30.52
CA ARG A 264 -5.69 -1.18 -30.16
C ARG A 264 -4.75 -0.54 -29.15
N THR A 265 -4.39 0.71 -29.41
CA THR A 265 -3.73 1.57 -28.44
C THR A 265 -4.78 2.08 -27.45
N LEU A 266 -4.53 1.91 -26.16
CA LEU A 266 -5.35 2.52 -25.11
C LEU A 266 -4.84 3.94 -24.85
N GLU A 267 -5.78 4.88 -24.80
CA GLU A 267 -5.52 6.27 -24.46
C GLU A 267 -6.44 6.63 -23.28
N PRO A 268 -6.06 6.33 -22.04
CA PRO A 268 -6.86 6.70 -20.88
C PRO A 268 -7.10 8.21 -20.87
N THR A 269 -8.37 8.62 -20.90
CA THR A 269 -8.76 10.04 -21.04
C THR A 269 -9.64 10.54 -19.90
N GLY A 270 -10.21 9.64 -19.09
CA GLY A 270 -11.18 9.97 -18.06
C GLY A 270 -10.62 10.13 -16.64
N PHE A 271 -9.33 9.89 -16.42
CA PHE A 271 -8.79 9.91 -15.05
C PHE A 271 -8.83 11.30 -14.42
N THR A 272 -9.35 11.36 -13.20
CA THR A 272 -9.14 12.49 -12.30
C THR A 272 -7.65 12.69 -11.99
N GLN A 273 -7.29 13.83 -11.39
CA GLN A 273 -5.91 14.09 -10.97
C GLN A 273 -5.36 13.03 -9.99
N ILE A 274 -6.24 12.49 -9.13
CA ILE A 274 -5.87 11.46 -8.13
C ILE A 274 -5.68 10.10 -8.80
N GLU A 275 -6.57 9.74 -9.73
CA GLU A 275 -6.43 8.49 -10.51
C GLU A 275 -5.21 8.53 -11.41
N SER A 276 -4.93 9.68 -12.03
CA SER A 276 -3.70 9.88 -12.82
C SER A 276 -2.43 9.66 -11.98
N GLN A 277 -2.48 9.96 -10.68
CA GLN A 277 -1.38 9.69 -9.74
C GLN A 277 -1.37 8.25 -9.22
N SER A 278 -2.44 7.49 -9.41
CA SER A 278 -2.57 6.11 -8.93
C SER A 278 -2.33 5.10 -10.06
N TYR A 279 -2.55 5.51 -11.30
CA TYR A 279 -2.39 4.70 -12.49
C TYR A 279 -0.92 4.45 -12.83
N LEU A 280 -0.54 3.18 -12.97
CA LEU A 280 0.83 2.74 -13.30
C LEU A 280 0.97 2.19 -14.73
N GLY A 281 -0.15 2.01 -15.44
CA GLY A 281 -0.17 1.47 -16.79
C GLY A 281 -1.21 0.37 -16.97
N HIS A 282 -1.14 -0.33 -18.09
CA HIS A 282 -2.05 -1.42 -18.44
C HIS A 282 -1.28 -2.51 -19.21
N ALA A 283 -1.84 -3.72 -19.22
CA ALA A 283 -1.28 -4.83 -19.97
C ALA A 283 -2.37 -5.82 -20.42
N TRP A 284 -2.11 -6.49 -21.54
CA TRP A 284 -2.83 -7.69 -21.94
C TRP A 284 -2.11 -8.91 -21.38
N VAL A 285 -2.72 -9.58 -20.42
CA VAL A 285 -2.09 -10.63 -19.60
C VAL A 285 -2.73 -11.99 -19.89
N GLY A 286 -1.92 -12.95 -20.34
CA GLY A 286 -2.34 -14.33 -20.56
C GLY A 286 -2.49 -15.12 -19.26
N ARG A 287 -3.15 -16.28 -19.32
CA ARG A 287 -3.43 -17.12 -18.14
C ARG A 287 -2.16 -17.53 -17.36
N SER A 288 -1.05 -17.82 -18.04
CA SER A 288 0.21 -18.14 -17.36
C SER A 288 0.84 -16.92 -16.69
N GLU A 289 0.75 -15.75 -17.33
CA GLU A 289 1.32 -14.50 -16.83
C GLU A 289 0.56 -13.98 -15.59
N LEU A 290 -0.73 -14.29 -15.45
CA LEU A 290 -1.49 -13.99 -14.21
C LEU A 290 -0.82 -14.62 -12.97
N VAL A 291 -0.34 -15.87 -13.09
CA VAL A 291 0.34 -16.58 -12.01
C VAL A 291 1.70 -15.93 -11.71
N ASP A 292 2.41 -15.50 -12.75
CA ASP A 292 3.70 -14.84 -12.61
C ASP A 292 3.59 -13.47 -11.91
N LEU A 293 2.54 -12.69 -12.21
CA LEU A 293 2.26 -11.42 -11.53
C LEU A 293 2.01 -11.60 -10.03
N GLU A 294 1.18 -12.57 -9.65
CA GLU A 294 0.94 -12.87 -8.23
C GLU A 294 2.23 -13.29 -7.52
N ALA A 295 3.05 -14.13 -8.15
CA ALA A 295 4.34 -14.56 -7.59
C ALA A 295 5.36 -13.42 -7.46
N ALA A 296 5.27 -12.40 -8.33
CA ALA A 296 6.10 -11.20 -8.29
C ALA A 296 5.66 -10.17 -7.23
N GLY A 297 4.54 -10.40 -6.54
CA GLY A 297 3.99 -9.46 -5.56
C GLY A 297 3.19 -8.32 -6.20
N ASP A 298 2.69 -8.54 -7.41
CA ASP A 298 1.80 -7.65 -8.15
C ASP A 298 0.44 -8.36 -8.31
N PRO A 299 -0.37 -8.43 -7.24
CA PRO A 299 -1.57 -9.26 -7.19
C PRO A 299 -2.59 -8.84 -8.24
N VAL A 300 -3.29 -9.83 -8.82
CA VAL A 300 -4.45 -9.60 -9.67
C VAL A 300 -5.70 -9.78 -8.83
N GLU A 301 -6.60 -8.79 -8.83
CA GLU A 301 -7.86 -8.89 -8.10
C GLU A 301 -9.10 -8.63 -9.00
N PRO A 302 -10.17 -9.41 -8.86
CA PRO A 302 -10.28 -10.62 -8.03
C PRO A 302 -9.50 -11.78 -8.68
N ASP A 303 -9.45 -12.93 -8.02
CA ASP A 303 -8.99 -14.19 -8.64
C ASP A 303 -9.81 -14.43 -9.93
N LEU A 304 -9.16 -14.20 -11.08
CA LEU A 304 -9.83 -14.13 -12.39
C LEU A 304 -10.23 -15.50 -12.97
N PRO A 305 -9.45 -16.60 -12.85
CA PRO A 305 -9.85 -17.89 -13.39
C PRO A 305 -11.27 -18.36 -12.99
N PRO A 306 -11.70 -18.26 -11.72
CA PRO A 306 -13.10 -18.55 -11.35
C PRO A 306 -14.13 -17.59 -11.95
N VAL A 307 -13.76 -16.32 -12.16
CA VAL A 307 -14.64 -15.32 -12.80
C VAL A 307 -14.81 -15.63 -14.28
N LEU A 308 -13.72 -15.88 -15.00
CA LEU A 308 -13.72 -16.26 -16.42
C LEU A 308 -14.59 -17.51 -16.67
N HIS A 309 -14.41 -18.55 -15.84
CA HIS A 309 -15.23 -19.76 -15.93
C HIS A 309 -16.73 -19.46 -15.80
N ARG A 310 -17.13 -18.59 -14.86
CA ARG A 310 -18.54 -18.19 -14.68
C ARG A 310 -19.08 -17.32 -15.82
N LEU A 311 -18.20 -16.57 -16.48
CA LEU A 311 -18.51 -15.80 -17.69
C LEU A 311 -18.54 -16.66 -18.96
N GLY A 312 -18.22 -17.96 -18.87
CA GLY A 312 -18.20 -18.88 -20.01
C GLY A 312 -16.96 -18.76 -20.90
N ALA A 313 -15.83 -18.31 -20.34
CA ALA A 313 -14.54 -18.14 -21.03
C ALA A 313 -13.41 -18.99 -20.44
#